data_AF-A0A920RSX6-F1
#
_entry.id   AF-A0A920RSX6-F1
#
_cell.length_a   1.000
_cell.length_b   1.000
_cell.length_c   1.000
_cell.angle_alpha   90.00
_cell.angle_beta   90.00
_cell.angle_gamma   90.00
#
_symmetry.space_group_name_H-M   'P 1'
#
loop_
_entity.id
_entity.type
_entity.pdbx_description
1 polymer ?
#
loop_
_entity_poly.entity_id
_entity_poly.type
_entity_poly.pdbx_seq_one_letter_code
_entity_poly.pdbx_strand_id
1 'polypeptide(L)'
;MEAGSGEHRLLLRWIEAGAKGSQTARDLVRLDVSPAEIVFRDRRADVSLEVVAVWKDGTREDVTGLCRFRSNDDSVVTVDSKGHSVVAGIGDTHIVVFYDNGVTAVPVMRPRDGRSLDPPGGTFANPIDGFVAAKNCQAGDAAVGDLQ
;
A
#
# COMPACT_ATOMS: atom_id res chain seq x y z
N MET A 1 -6.46 -32.08 -17.21
CA MET A 1 -7.69 -32.72 -16.69
C MET A 1 -8.29 -33.57 -17.80
N GLU A 2 -8.39 -34.88 -17.57
CA GLU A 2 -8.99 -35.81 -18.52
C GLU A 2 -10.52 -35.83 -18.34
N ALA A 3 -11.27 -35.96 -19.44
CA ALA A 3 -12.73 -35.98 -19.43
C ALA A 3 -13.21 -37.18 -18.59
N GLY A 4 -14.05 -36.91 -17.58
CA GLY A 4 -14.59 -37.94 -16.66
C GLY A 4 -13.83 -38.11 -15.33
N SER A 5 -12.68 -37.46 -15.16
CA SER A 5 -11.96 -37.40 -13.88
C SER A 5 -12.83 -36.84 -12.74
N GLY A 6 -12.48 -37.15 -11.48
CA GLY A 6 -13.21 -36.66 -10.31
C GLY A 6 -13.27 -35.13 -10.24
N GLU A 7 -12.17 -34.48 -10.61
CA GLU A 7 -12.06 -33.02 -10.75
C GLU A 7 -12.96 -32.48 -11.87
N HIS A 8 -13.03 -33.17 -13.02
CA HIS A 8 -13.92 -32.80 -14.12
C HIS A 8 -15.40 -32.89 -13.71
N ARG A 9 -15.78 -33.91 -12.93
CA ARG A 9 -17.14 -34.03 -12.37
C ARG A 9 -17.44 -33.00 -11.29
N LEU A 10 -16.44 -32.57 -10.52
CA LEU A 10 -16.57 -31.48 -9.56
C LEU A 10 -16.82 -30.13 -10.27
N LEU A 11 -16.03 -29.81 -11.30
CA LEU A 11 -16.23 -28.61 -12.10
C LEU A 11 -17.59 -28.62 -12.82
N LEU A 12 -17.98 -29.75 -13.43
CA LEU A 12 -19.29 -29.89 -14.06
C LEU A 12 -20.42 -29.66 -13.06
N ARG A 13 -20.38 -30.30 -11.88
CA ARG A 13 -21.38 -30.07 -10.83
C ARG A 13 -21.43 -28.63 -10.37
N TRP A 14 -20.29 -27.96 -10.29
CA TRP A 14 -20.23 -26.54 -9.90
C TRP A 14 -20.87 -25.63 -10.96
N ILE A 15 -20.62 -25.90 -12.25
CA ILE A 15 -21.25 -25.20 -13.38
C ILE A 15 -22.77 -25.50 -13.42
N GLU A 16 -23.18 -26.76 -13.27
CA GLU A 16 -24.59 -27.19 -13.23
C GLU A 16 -25.36 -26.60 -12.05
N ALA A 17 -24.70 -26.44 -10.89
CA ALA A 17 -25.25 -25.75 -9.72
C ALA A 17 -25.35 -24.22 -9.90
N GLY A 18 -25.07 -23.72 -11.11
CA GLY A 18 -25.17 -22.32 -11.50
C GLY A 18 -23.97 -21.48 -11.11
N ALA A 19 -22.85 -22.10 -10.71
CA ALA A 19 -21.64 -21.43 -10.24
C ALA A 19 -21.96 -20.26 -9.29
N LYS A 20 -22.93 -20.45 -8.39
CA LYS A 20 -23.40 -19.40 -7.49
C LYS A 20 -22.20 -18.89 -6.70
N GLY A 21 -21.73 -17.69 -7.07
CA GLY A 21 -20.62 -17.04 -6.43
C GLY A 21 -20.85 -17.02 -4.92
N SER A 22 -19.89 -17.55 -4.18
CA SER A 22 -19.93 -17.49 -2.73
C SER A 22 -19.75 -16.03 -2.31
N GLN A 23 -20.81 -15.50 -1.69
CA GLN A 23 -20.87 -14.27 -0.89
C GLN A 23 -20.73 -12.96 -1.66
N THR A 24 -21.61 -12.03 -1.31
CA THR A 24 -21.66 -10.64 -1.77
C THR A 24 -20.24 -10.09 -1.90
N ALA A 25 -19.82 -9.75 -3.12
CA ALA A 25 -18.55 -9.06 -3.32
C ALA A 25 -18.57 -7.80 -2.44
N ARG A 26 -17.65 -7.71 -1.50
CA ARG A 26 -17.52 -6.51 -0.67
C ARG A 26 -16.89 -5.44 -1.55
N ASP A 27 -17.50 -4.26 -1.57
CA ASP A 27 -16.95 -3.12 -2.30
C ASP A 27 -15.74 -2.58 -1.53
N LEU A 28 -14.53 -2.80 -2.06
CA LEU A 28 -13.31 -2.19 -1.52
C LEU A 28 -13.36 -0.67 -1.72
N VAL A 29 -13.12 0.09 -0.66
CA VAL A 29 -13.07 1.58 -0.71
C VAL A 29 -11.64 2.07 -0.85
N ARG A 30 -10.71 1.54 -0.05
CA ARG A 30 -9.29 1.90 -0.09
C ARG A 30 -8.41 0.87 0.60
N LEU A 31 -7.10 0.98 0.37
CA LEU A 31 -6.06 0.27 1.09
C LEU A 31 -5.30 1.26 1.97
N ASP A 32 -5.31 1.02 3.28
CA ASP A 32 -4.48 1.73 4.24
C ASP A 32 -3.18 0.93 4.41
N VAL A 33 -2.03 1.52 4.07
CA VAL A 33 -0.71 0.87 4.16
C VAL A 33 0.13 1.54 5.22
N SER A 34 0.79 0.73 6.05
CA SER A 34 1.68 1.19 7.12
C SER A 34 3.07 0.54 6.98
N PRO A 35 4.16 1.32 7.08
CA PRO A 35 4.17 2.77 7.08
C PRO A 35 3.70 3.37 5.73
N ALA A 36 3.15 4.58 5.78
CA ALA A 36 2.67 5.29 4.59
C ALA A 36 3.81 5.84 3.70
N GLU A 37 5.02 5.94 4.25
CA GLU A 37 6.25 6.35 3.58
C GLU A 37 7.44 5.65 4.27
N ILE A 38 8.48 5.30 3.50
CA ILE A 38 9.70 4.69 4.03
C ILE A 38 10.91 5.59 3.73
N VAL A 39 11.68 5.91 4.77
CA VAL A 39 12.97 6.59 4.62
C VAL A 39 14.08 5.72 5.23
N PHE A 40 14.90 5.11 4.37
CA PHE A 40 16.04 4.30 4.81
C PHE A 40 17.25 5.18 5.11
N ARG A 41 17.68 5.20 6.38
CA ARG A 41 18.90 5.91 6.79
C ARG A 41 20.15 5.03 6.72
N ASP A 42 19.99 3.75 6.99
CA ASP A 42 21.09 2.79 6.99
C ASP A 42 21.19 2.02 5.68
N ARG A 43 22.40 1.57 5.35
CA ARG A 43 22.67 0.79 4.11
C ARG A 43 22.17 -0.65 4.15
N ARG A 44 21.72 -1.11 5.31
CA ARG A 44 21.25 -2.47 5.60
C ARG A 44 20.03 -2.41 6.51
N ALA A 45 19.07 -1.58 6.12
CA ALA A 45 17.79 -1.46 6.80
C ALA A 45 16.71 -2.17 5.98
N ASP A 46 15.73 -2.67 6.71
CA ASP A 46 14.55 -3.34 6.19
C ASP A 46 13.31 -2.87 6.97
N VAL A 47 12.17 -2.92 6.31
CA VAL A 47 10.87 -2.52 6.84
C VAL A 47 9.80 -3.46 6.29
N SER A 48 8.90 -3.93 7.14
CA SER A 48 7.72 -4.67 6.70
C SER A 48 6.55 -3.72 6.49
N LEU A 49 5.83 -3.92 5.39
CA LEU A 49 4.56 -3.24 5.11
C LEU A 49 3.40 -4.05 5.69
N GLU A 50 2.45 -3.36 6.31
CA GLU A 50 1.14 -3.88 6.69
C GLU A 50 0.07 -3.21 5.83
N VAL A 51 -0.91 -3.99 5.36
CA VAL A 51 -1.96 -3.53 4.46
C VAL A 51 -3.32 -3.89 5.04
N VAL A 52 -4.14 -2.87 5.26
CA VAL A 52 -5.52 -3.01 5.73
C VAL A 52 -6.48 -2.58 4.62
N ALA A 53 -7.33 -3.50 4.18
CA ALA A 53 -8.45 -3.19 3.32
C ALA A 53 -9.57 -2.53 4.12
N VAL A 54 -10.08 -1.41 3.61
CA VAL A 54 -11.25 -0.72 4.16
C VAL A 54 -12.41 -0.92 3.19
N TRP A 55 -13.46 -1.55 3.68
CA TRP A 55 -14.65 -1.90 2.89
C TRP A 55 -15.75 -0.85 3.04
N LYS A 56 -16.70 -0.83 2.10
CA LYS A 56 -17.81 0.14 2.07
C LYS A 56 -18.78 -0.01 3.23
N ASP A 57 -18.89 -1.21 3.80
CA ASP A 57 -19.66 -1.48 5.02
C ASP A 57 -18.96 -0.99 6.30
N GLY A 58 -17.77 -0.38 6.16
CA GLY A 58 -16.95 0.12 7.26
C GLY A 58 -16.04 -0.93 7.90
N THR A 59 -16.13 -2.20 7.48
CA THR A 59 -15.25 -3.24 8.00
C THR A 59 -13.81 -3.04 7.53
N ARG A 60 -12.87 -3.52 8.34
CA ARG A 60 -11.43 -3.42 8.10
C ARG A 60 -10.82 -4.80 8.23
N GLU A 61 -9.94 -5.17 7.31
CA GLU A 61 -9.33 -6.51 7.25
C GLU A 61 -7.85 -6.40 6.93
N ASP A 62 -7.01 -7.13 7.67
CA ASP A 62 -5.59 -7.28 7.32
C ASP A 62 -5.49 -8.21 6.10
N VAL A 63 -4.98 -7.64 5.01
CA VAL A 63 -4.84 -8.29 3.72
C VAL A 63 -3.38 -8.37 3.29
N THR A 64 -2.43 -8.10 4.20
CA THR A 64 -0.99 -8.04 3.91
C THR A 64 -0.50 -9.29 3.18
N GLY A 65 -0.85 -10.48 3.68
CA GLY A 65 -0.47 -11.76 3.10
C GLY A 65 -1.21 -12.12 1.80
N LEU A 66 -2.22 -11.33 1.40
CA LEU A 66 -2.98 -11.49 0.18
C LEU A 66 -2.60 -10.45 -0.89
N CYS A 67 -1.81 -9.45 -0.52
CA CYS A 67 -1.37 -8.40 -1.42
C CYS A 67 -0.28 -8.90 -2.37
N ARG A 68 -0.22 -8.27 -3.54
CA ARG A 68 0.97 -8.32 -4.40
C ARG A 68 1.74 -7.02 -4.24
N PHE A 69 3.02 -7.14 -3.92
CA PHE A 69 3.95 -6.02 -3.81
C PHE A 69 4.87 -5.96 -5.04
N ARG A 70 5.22 -4.75 -5.47
CA ARG A 70 6.18 -4.52 -6.55
C ARG A 70 6.94 -3.22 -6.33
N SER A 71 8.26 -3.25 -6.32
CA SER A 71 9.05 -2.02 -6.41
C SER A 71 9.09 -1.51 -7.86
N ASN A 72 9.01 -0.20 -8.05
CA ASN A 72 9.25 0.40 -9.36
C ASN A 72 10.74 0.44 -9.73
N ASP A 73 11.64 0.39 -8.74
CA ASP A 73 13.09 0.35 -8.94
C ASP A 73 13.76 -0.53 -7.87
N ASP A 74 14.05 -1.78 -8.26
CA ASP A 74 14.72 -2.75 -7.41
C ASP A 74 16.17 -2.36 -7.06
N SER A 75 16.77 -1.41 -7.78
CA SER A 75 18.09 -0.90 -7.44
C SER A 75 18.07 0.01 -6.20
N VAL A 76 16.90 0.54 -5.82
CA VAL A 76 16.71 1.38 -4.62
C VAL A 76 16.14 0.58 -3.46
N VAL A 77 15.09 -0.20 -3.69
CA VAL A 77 14.44 -1.06 -2.68
C VAL A 77 13.89 -2.32 -3.34
N THR A 78 14.09 -3.48 -2.70
CA THR A 78 13.41 -4.73 -3.07
C THR A 78 12.28 -5.01 -2.09
N VAL A 79 11.24 -5.71 -2.53
CA VAL A 79 10.12 -6.12 -1.68
C VAL A 79 9.71 -7.55 -2.01
N ASP A 80 9.49 -8.37 -0.97
CA ASP A 80 9.06 -9.76 -1.14
C ASP A 80 7.52 -9.91 -1.17
N SER A 81 7.04 -11.14 -1.35
CA SER A 81 5.60 -11.44 -1.39
C SER A 81 4.87 -11.24 -0.05
N LYS A 82 5.60 -11.04 1.04
CA LYS A 82 5.06 -10.82 2.40
C LYS A 82 5.10 -9.34 2.78
N GLY A 83 5.53 -8.45 1.87
CA GLY A 83 5.67 -7.03 2.14
C GLY A 83 6.95 -6.67 2.91
N HIS A 84 7.88 -7.61 3.08
CA HIS A 84 9.20 -7.32 3.65
C HIS A 84 10.05 -6.60 2.61
N SER A 85 10.46 -5.38 2.94
CA SER A 85 11.15 -4.47 2.03
C SER A 85 12.57 -4.22 2.52
N VAL A 86 13.56 -4.34 1.63
CA VAL A 86 14.98 -4.20 1.97
C VAL A 86 15.63 -3.14 1.09
N VAL A 87 16.41 -2.26 1.71
CA VAL A 87 17.15 -1.24 0.99
C VAL A 87 18.22 -1.86 0.08
N ALA A 88 18.29 -1.41 -1.17
CA ALA A 88 19.27 -1.85 -2.15
C ALA A 88 20.26 -0.74 -2.54
N GLY A 89 19.78 0.50 -2.68
CA GLY A 89 20.56 1.60 -3.28
C GLY A 89 20.02 2.98 -2.92
N ILE A 90 20.80 4.01 -3.25
CA ILE A 90 20.44 5.42 -3.02
C ILE A 90 19.50 5.87 -4.12
N GLY A 91 18.43 6.56 -3.74
CA GLY A 91 17.46 7.10 -4.68
C GLY A 91 16.07 7.21 -4.06
N ASP A 92 15.12 7.55 -4.93
CA ASP A 92 13.71 7.68 -4.61
C ASP A 92 12.92 6.77 -5.54
N THR A 93 12.01 5.98 -5.00
CA THR A 93 11.13 5.10 -5.76
C THR A 93 9.81 4.90 -5.04
N HIS A 94 8.96 4.03 -5.57
CA HIS A 94 7.70 3.65 -4.93
C HIS A 94 7.56 2.12 -4.91
N ILE A 95 7.01 1.60 -3.82
CA ILE A 95 6.46 0.25 -3.76
C ILE A 95 4.97 0.34 -4.07
N VAL A 96 4.52 -0.37 -5.10
CA VAL A 96 3.13 -0.47 -5.50
C VAL A 96 2.51 -1.72 -4.88
N VAL A 97 1.39 -1.52 -4.18
CA VAL A 97 0.63 -2.56 -3.49
C VAL A 97 -0.68 -2.78 -4.25
N PHE A 98 -0.98 -4.04 -4.57
CA PHE A 98 -2.19 -4.45 -5.27
C PHE A 98 -3.00 -5.42 -4.39
N TYR A 99 -4.30 -5.18 -4.27
CA TYR A 99 -5.24 -6.12 -3.67
C TYR A 99 -6.65 -5.88 -4.23
N ASP A 100 -7.31 -6.94 -4.69
CA ASP A 100 -8.58 -6.88 -5.42
C ASP A 100 -8.53 -5.86 -6.58
N ASN A 101 -9.42 -4.85 -6.60
CA ASN A 101 -9.40 -3.74 -7.55
C ASN A 101 -8.64 -2.51 -7.03
N GLY A 102 -8.07 -2.58 -5.83
CA GLY A 102 -7.33 -1.52 -5.15
C GLY A 102 -5.85 -1.50 -5.54
N VAL A 103 -5.34 -0.29 -5.74
CA VAL A 103 -3.91 -0.02 -5.98
C VAL A 103 -3.49 1.19 -5.17
N THR A 104 -2.40 1.07 -4.42
CA THR A 104 -1.79 2.18 -3.68
C THR A 104 -0.27 2.14 -3.80
N ALA A 105 0.38 3.29 -3.67
CA ALA A 105 1.81 3.43 -3.79
C ALA A 105 2.40 4.00 -2.50
N VAL A 106 3.46 3.37 -2.01
CA VAL A 106 4.23 3.80 -0.84
C VAL A 106 5.53 4.43 -1.36
N PRO A 107 5.76 5.74 -1.17
CA PRO A 107 7.03 6.36 -1.49
C PRO A 107 8.15 5.80 -0.61
N VAL A 108 9.31 5.57 -1.23
CA VAL A 108 10.51 5.07 -0.58
C VAL A 108 11.70 5.95 -0.96
N MET A 109 12.39 6.48 0.04
CA MET A 109 13.57 7.32 -0.13
C MET A 109 14.76 6.72 0.60
N ARG A 110 15.93 6.72 -0.05
CA ARG A 110 17.21 6.53 0.60
C ARG A 110 18.15 7.67 0.21
N PRO A 111 18.40 8.64 1.10
CA PRO A 111 19.30 9.75 0.81
C PRO A 111 20.76 9.28 0.68
N ARG A 112 21.58 10.07 0.00
CA ARG A 112 23.03 9.90 -0.03
C ARG A 112 23.64 10.43 1.26
N ASP A 113 24.41 9.60 1.96
CA ASP A 113 25.22 10.03 3.09
C ASP A 113 26.15 11.19 2.67
N GLY A 114 26.16 12.31 3.41
CA GLY A 114 27.22 13.32 3.31
C GLY A 114 26.98 14.56 2.45
N ARG A 115 25.77 15.12 2.45
CA ARG A 115 25.60 16.56 2.13
C ARG A 115 24.86 17.23 3.29
N SER A 116 25.59 18.04 4.07
CA SER A 116 24.92 19.06 4.87
C SER A 116 24.13 19.92 3.91
N LEU A 117 22.80 19.94 4.07
CA LEU A 117 21.97 21.03 3.56
C LEU A 117 22.03 22.16 4.58
N ASP A 118 23.23 22.59 4.97
CA ASP A 118 23.37 24.00 5.30
C ASP A 118 23.28 24.70 3.95
N PRO A 119 22.16 25.37 3.62
CA PRO A 119 22.16 26.22 2.45
C PRO A 119 23.30 27.23 2.66
N PRO A 120 24.18 27.48 1.67
CA PRO A 120 24.97 28.70 1.70
C PRO A 120 24.00 29.87 1.61
N GLY A 121 23.52 30.36 2.76
CA GLY A 121 22.77 31.60 2.94
C GLY A 121 21.64 31.85 1.92
N GLY A 122 20.67 30.94 1.80
CA GLY A 122 19.56 31.12 0.85
C GLY A 122 18.21 30.74 1.44
N THR A 123 17.42 31.76 1.82
CA THR A 123 16.00 31.63 2.13
C THR A 123 15.26 31.23 0.86
N PHE A 124 14.95 29.95 0.67
CA PHE A 124 14.03 29.54 -0.39
C PHE A 124 12.59 29.74 0.10
N ALA A 125 12.10 30.97 -0.05
CA ALA A 125 10.67 31.25 -0.01
C ALA A 125 10.07 30.83 -1.37
N ASN A 126 9.77 29.54 -1.54
CA ASN A 126 9.05 29.07 -2.73
C ASN A 126 7.63 28.62 -2.36
N PRO A 127 6.59 29.20 -2.97
CA PRO A 127 5.18 29.07 -2.55
C PRO A 127 4.52 27.72 -2.91
N ILE A 128 5.29 26.69 -3.28
CA ILE A 128 4.76 25.38 -3.70
C ILE A 128 4.44 24.50 -2.47
N ASP A 129 4.96 24.86 -1.28
CA ASP A 129 4.73 24.14 -0.02
C ASP A 129 3.30 24.32 0.56
N GLY A 130 2.44 25.11 -0.10
CA GLY A 130 1.07 25.37 0.34
C GLY A 130 0.05 24.23 0.09
N PHE A 131 0.35 23.25 -0.76
CA PHE A 131 -0.66 22.25 -1.19
C PHE A 131 -0.54 20.88 -0.51
N VAL A 132 0.51 20.63 0.27
CA VAL A 132 0.65 19.39 1.05
C VAL A 132 -0.04 19.50 2.42
N ALA A 133 -0.16 20.71 2.98
CA ALA A 133 -0.83 20.93 4.26
C ALA A 133 -2.38 20.87 4.17
N ALA A 134 -2.98 21.10 3.00
CA ALA A 134 -4.44 21.15 2.85
C ALA A 134 -5.12 19.77 2.88
N LYS A 135 -4.39 18.67 2.65
CA LYS A 135 -4.98 17.32 2.69
C LYS A 135 -5.00 16.69 4.09
N ASN A 136 -4.12 17.12 4.99
CA ASN A 136 -4.03 16.60 6.36
C ASN A 136 -4.85 17.38 7.41
N CYS A 137 -5.55 18.45 7.03
CA CYS A 137 -6.50 19.14 7.93
C CYS A 137 -7.95 18.63 7.80
N GLN A 138 -8.31 17.94 6.71
CA GLN A 138 -9.70 17.45 6.52
C GLN A 138 -10.02 16.15 7.26
N ALA A 139 -9.06 15.60 8.03
CA ALA A 139 -9.25 14.44 8.90
C ALA A 139 -9.33 14.80 10.41
N GLY A 140 -9.38 16.09 10.76
CA GLY A 140 -9.23 16.55 12.14
C GLY A 140 -10.48 17.09 12.84
N ASP A 141 -11.60 17.36 12.16
CA ASP A 141 -12.69 18.10 12.81
C ASP A 141 -14.08 17.66 12.31
N ALA A 142 -14.53 16.50 12.80
CA ALA A 142 -15.94 16.11 12.75
C ALA A 142 -16.26 15.07 13.84
N ALA A 143 -16.07 15.43 15.11
CA ALA A 143 -16.87 14.93 16.24
C ALA A 143 -16.41 15.56 17.56
N VAL A 144 -17.05 16.63 18.01
CA VAL A 144 -17.76 16.70 19.30
C VAL A 144 -18.80 17.80 19.18
N GLY A 145 -20.05 17.41 18.95
CA GLY A 145 -21.21 18.25 19.22
C GLY A 145 -21.76 17.90 20.60
N ASP A 146 -21.97 18.94 21.40
CA ASP A 146 -22.94 19.11 22.49
C ASP A 146 -23.21 17.98 23.49
N LEU A 147 -22.93 18.28 24.77
CA LEU A 147 -23.89 18.09 25.85
C LEU A 147 -23.58 18.95 27.08
N GLN A 148 -24.57 19.78 27.41
CA GLN A 148 -24.83 20.60 28.62
C GLN A 148 -24.22 22.00 28.72
#